data_AF-A0A813EGI5-F1
#
_entry.id   AF-A0A813EGI5-F1
#
_cell.length_a   1.000
_cell.length_b   1.000
_cell.length_c   1.000
_cell.angle_alpha   90.00
_cell.angle_beta   90.00
_cell.angle_gamma   90.00
#
_symmetry.space_group_name_H-M   'P 1'
#
loop_
_entity.id
_entity.type
_entity.pdbx_description
1 polymer ?
#
loop_
_entity_poly.entity_id
_entity_poly.type
_entity_poly.pdbx_seq_one_letter_code
_entity_poly.pdbx_strand_id
1 'polypeptide(L)'
;ASAAFDEIEDWMLEVFGENRDALLPQLCGQDLDLAVAQRRRGMRYFAAGRSRDQRMFASILFPLFHGDPHERNYREAVEDILRVAGSSVQPKTRHKLSFDLGILFFTSDAHGNMFGVVASGDFPLSEAFKFLEKMLEVYEGIDIAVALDGADSTLWSEQQFRDDAFGVRNLAIDIWKTLSRPGDGSFAPGSYDV
;
A
#
# COMPACT_ATOMS: atom_id res chain seq x y z
N ALA A 1 -29.32 -2.59 1.14
CA ALA A 1 -27.93 -2.50 1.63
C ALA A 1 -27.87 -2.94 3.10
N SER A 2 -28.28 -4.19 3.40
CA SER A 2 -28.37 -4.72 4.78
C SER A 2 -27.50 -5.97 4.98
N ALA A 3 -27.31 -6.79 3.95
CA ALA A 3 -26.62 -8.08 4.07
C ALA A 3 -25.13 -7.99 4.50
N ALA A 4 -24.42 -6.91 4.16
CA ALA A 4 -23.02 -6.75 4.54
C ALA A 4 -22.83 -6.38 6.03
N PHE A 5 -23.87 -5.84 6.67
CA PHE A 5 -23.85 -5.57 8.12
C PHE A 5 -24.22 -6.84 8.90
N ASP A 6 -25.13 -7.64 8.37
CA ASP A 6 -25.55 -8.92 8.95
C ASP A 6 -24.38 -9.94 8.98
N GLU A 7 -23.55 -9.99 7.93
CA GLU A 7 -22.36 -10.88 7.89
C GLU A 7 -21.27 -10.47 8.88
N ILE A 8 -21.14 -9.16 9.18
CA ILE A 8 -20.18 -8.66 10.17
C ILE A 8 -20.71 -8.95 11.58
N GLU A 9 -22.02 -8.84 11.79
CA GLU A 9 -22.65 -9.08 13.09
C GLU A 9 -22.64 -10.58 13.45
N ASP A 10 -22.88 -11.47 12.49
CA ASP A 10 -22.76 -12.92 12.66
C ASP A 10 -21.32 -13.35 12.95
N TRP A 11 -20.33 -12.76 12.28
CA TRP A 11 -18.92 -13.03 12.57
C TRP A 11 -18.51 -12.53 13.96
N MET A 12 -19.01 -11.37 14.41
CA MET A 12 -18.74 -10.87 15.76
C MET A 12 -19.39 -11.72 16.85
N LEU A 13 -20.58 -12.28 16.60
CA LEU A 13 -21.25 -13.23 17.48
C LEU A 13 -20.47 -14.55 17.58
N GLU A 14 -19.94 -15.03 16.46
CA GLU A 14 -19.17 -16.27 16.37
C GLU A 14 -17.80 -16.17 17.07
N VAL A 15 -17.13 -15.02 16.99
CA VAL A 15 -15.78 -14.81 17.58
C VAL A 15 -15.82 -14.48 19.08
N PHE A 16 -16.87 -13.80 19.57
CA PHE A 16 -16.86 -13.24 20.93
C PHE A 16 -17.90 -13.82 21.90
N GLY A 17 -18.91 -14.57 21.42
CA GLY A 17 -19.87 -15.30 22.26
C GLY A 17 -20.46 -14.51 23.44
N GLU A 18 -20.89 -15.21 24.49
CA GLU A 18 -21.55 -14.64 25.71
C GLU A 18 -20.68 -13.67 26.53
N ASN A 19 -19.43 -13.39 26.12
CA ASN A 19 -18.52 -12.47 26.80
C ASN A 19 -18.43 -11.08 26.15
N ARG A 20 -19.30 -10.78 25.17
CA ARG A 20 -19.36 -9.50 24.46
C ARG A 20 -19.33 -8.27 25.38
N ASP A 21 -20.15 -8.29 26.42
CA ASP A 21 -20.34 -7.14 27.31
C ASP A 21 -19.18 -6.96 28.32
N ALA A 22 -18.33 -7.97 28.51
CA ALA A 22 -17.13 -7.91 29.35
C ALA A 22 -15.86 -7.50 28.58
N LEU A 23 -15.82 -7.74 27.27
CA LEU A 23 -14.66 -7.45 26.39
C LEU A 23 -14.76 -6.10 25.67
N LEU A 24 -15.97 -5.57 25.46
CA LEU A 24 -16.24 -4.27 24.83
C LEU A 24 -15.48 -3.08 25.46
N PRO A 25 -15.34 -2.98 26.81
CA PRO A 25 -14.58 -1.88 27.42
C PRO A 25 -13.06 -2.02 27.35
N GLN A 26 -12.53 -3.20 26.98
CA GLN A 26 -11.07 -3.45 26.90
C GLN A 26 -10.52 -3.31 25.47
N LEU A 27 -11.40 -3.19 24.47
CA LEU A 27 -11.05 -3.03 23.06
C LEU A 27 -11.22 -1.55 22.68
N CYS A 28 -10.27 -0.72 23.08
CA CYS A 28 -10.10 0.60 22.48
C CYS A 28 -9.97 0.43 20.95
N GLY A 29 -10.81 1.11 20.16
CA GLY A 29 -10.92 0.88 18.71
C GLY A 29 -9.59 0.93 17.93
N GLN A 30 -8.60 1.69 18.41
CA GLN A 30 -7.26 1.75 17.80
C GLN A 30 -6.49 0.41 17.86
N ASP A 31 -6.61 -0.35 18.95
CA ASP A 31 -5.89 -1.62 19.12
C ASP A 31 -6.54 -2.75 18.31
N LEU A 32 -7.86 -2.71 18.15
CA LEU A 32 -8.59 -3.66 17.31
C LEU A 32 -8.22 -3.44 15.82
N ASP A 33 -8.15 -2.19 15.38
CA ASP A 33 -7.79 -1.83 14.01
C ASP A 33 -6.35 -2.22 13.67
N LEU A 34 -5.41 -2.03 14.61
CA LEU A 34 -4.03 -2.50 14.51
C LEU A 34 -3.97 -4.02 14.39
N ALA A 35 -4.73 -4.76 15.20
CA ALA A 35 -4.78 -6.21 15.17
C ALA A 35 -5.39 -6.74 13.86
N VAL A 36 -6.42 -6.08 13.31
CA VAL A 36 -7.04 -6.44 12.03
C VAL A 36 -6.08 -6.22 10.86
N ALA A 37 -5.37 -5.08 10.85
CA ALA A 37 -4.34 -4.80 9.85
C ALA A 37 -3.18 -5.80 9.95
N GLN A 38 -2.73 -6.13 11.16
CA GLN A 38 -1.69 -7.16 11.39
C GLN A 38 -2.13 -8.56 10.94
N ARG A 39 -3.43 -8.89 11.01
CA ARG A 39 -3.96 -10.18 10.55
C ARG A 39 -3.99 -10.32 9.03
N ARG A 40 -4.13 -9.23 8.28
CA ARG A 40 -4.08 -9.25 6.80
C ARG A 40 -2.61 -9.28 6.34
N ARG A 41 -2.22 -10.40 5.74
CA ARG A 41 -0.85 -10.65 5.24
C ARG A 41 -0.68 -10.17 3.81
N GLY A 42 0.56 -9.89 3.42
CA GLY A 42 0.91 -9.49 2.06
C GLY A 42 1.32 -8.04 1.90
N MET A 43 1.51 -7.64 0.64
CA MET A 43 1.69 -6.25 0.24
C MET A 43 0.36 -5.50 0.33
N ARG A 44 0.38 -4.33 0.98
CA ARG A 44 -0.82 -3.57 1.34
C ARG A 44 -0.97 -2.31 0.51
N TYR A 45 0.12 -1.56 0.40
CA TYR A 45 0.10 -0.22 -0.15
C TYR A 45 1.37 0.04 -0.93
N PHE A 46 1.24 0.65 -2.10
CA PHE A 46 2.34 1.14 -2.92
C PHE A 46 2.21 2.64 -3.11
N ALA A 47 3.31 3.36 -3.04
CA ALA A 47 3.35 4.76 -3.42
C ALA A 47 4.65 5.13 -4.12
N ALA A 48 4.57 6.17 -4.92
CA ALA A 48 5.71 6.78 -5.58
C ALA A 48 5.65 8.30 -5.47
N GLY A 49 6.82 8.90 -5.24
CA GLY A 49 6.92 10.35 -5.05
C GLY A 49 8.26 10.90 -5.47
N ARG A 50 8.29 12.20 -5.72
CA ARG A 50 9.47 12.92 -6.18
C ARG A 50 10.17 13.61 -5.02
N SER A 51 11.46 13.29 -4.81
CA SER A 51 12.22 13.81 -3.67
C SER A 51 12.39 15.33 -3.67
N ARG A 52 12.54 15.92 -4.86
CA ARG A 52 12.83 17.35 -5.05
C ARG A 52 11.76 18.26 -4.44
N ASP A 53 10.49 17.91 -4.60
CA ASP A 53 9.34 18.70 -4.14
C ASP A 53 8.45 17.96 -3.14
N GLN A 54 8.86 16.76 -2.73
CA GLN A 54 8.19 15.93 -1.74
C GLN A 54 6.74 15.60 -2.10
N ARG A 55 6.43 15.51 -3.41
CA ARG A 55 5.08 15.22 -3.88
C ARG A 55 4.93 13.77 -4.31
N MET A 56 3.86 13.13 -3.85
CA MET A 56 3.45 11.82 -4.35
C MET A 56 2.66 11.96 -5.64
N PHE A 57 2.98 11.12 -6.61
CA PHE A 57 2.30 11.03 -7.91
C PHE A 57 1.65 9.66 -8.14
N ALA A 58 1.81 8.72 -7.19
CA ALA A 58 1.05 7.49 -7.12
C ALA A 58 0.84 7.07 -5.67
N SER A 59 -0.38 6.63 -5.36
CA SER A 59 -0.78 6.10 -4.05
C SER A 59 -1.87 5.04 -4.27
N ILE A 60 -1.48 3.79 -4.12
CA ILE A 60 -2.29 2.62 -4.50
C ILE A 60 -2.40 1.69 -3.30
N LEU A 61 -3.59 1.63 -2.72
CA LEU A 61 -4.00 0.59 -1.79
C LEU A 61 -4.43 -0.65 -2.58
N PHE A 62 -3.82 -1.81 -2.30
CA PHE A 62 -4.12 -3.02 -3.04
C PHE A 62 -5.52 -3.56 -2.70
N PRO A 63 -6.19 -4.27 -3.62
CA PRO A 63 -7.60 -4.65 -3.48
C PRO A 63 -7.99 -5.33 -2.16
N LEU A 64 -7.14 -6.19 -1.58
CA LEU A 64 -7.40 -6.85 -0.29
C LEU A 64 -7.49 -5.87 0.89
N PHE A 65 -6.89 -4.70 0.73
CA PHE A 65 -6.80 -3.66 1.74
C PHE A 65 -7.69 -2.47 1.41
N HIS A 66 -8.59 -2.56 0.42
CA HIS A 66 -9.50 -1.46 0.13
C HIS A 66 -10.33 -1.10 1.37
N GLY A 67 -10.36 0.19 1.71
CA GLY A 67 -11.01 0.68 2.93
C GLY A 67 -10.24 0.39 4.22
N ASP A 68 -8.95 0.02 4.15
CA ASP A 68 -8.09 -0.11 5.33
C ASP A 68 -8.00 1.26 6.04
N PRO A 69 -8.42 1.36 7.33
CA PRO A 69 -8.40 2.62 8.07
C PRO A 69 -6.98 3.19 8.22
N HIS A 70 -5.96 2.37 8.00
CA HIS A 70 -4.54 2.76 8.11
C HIS A 70 -3.93 3.25 6.80
N GLU A 71 -4.70 3.41 5.72
CA GLU A 71 -4.17 3.94 4.45
C GLU A 71 -3.37 5.24 4.66
N ARG A 72 -3.90 6.12 5.50
CA ARG A 72 -3.23 7.37 5.86
C ARG A 72 -1.88 7.14 6.51
N ASN A 73 -1.76 6.16 7.40
CA ASN A 73 -0.51 5.87 8.11
C ASN A 73 0.52 5.25 7.14
N TYR A 74 0.08 4.42 6.19
CA TYR A 74 0.96 3.90 5.12
C TYR A 74 1.49 5.03 4.25
N ARG A 75 0.62 5.97 3.88
CA ARG A 75 0.95 7.16 3.10
C ARG A 75 1.95 8.05 3.84
N GLU A 76 1.70 8.36 5.11
CA GLU A 76 2.58 9.16 5.96
C GLU A 76 3.97 8.51 6.12
N ALA A 77 4.04 7.18 6.25
CA ALA A 77 5.33 6.48 6.29
C ALA A 77 6.14 6.65 5.00
N VAL A 78 5.49 6.71 3.83
CA VAL A 78 6.16 6.97 2.55
C VAL A 78 6.56 8.45 2.41
N GLU A 79 5.70 9.37 2.85
CA GLU A 79 6.02 10.81 2.87
C GLU A 79 7.24 11.10 3.78
N ASP A 80 7.36 10.40 4.92
CA ASP A 80 8.50 10.53 5.82
C ASP A 80 9.81 10.09 5.19
N ILE A 81 9.85 8.95 4.47
CA ILE A 81 11.06 8.56 3.75
C ILE A 81 11.39 9.55 2.64
N LEU A 82 10.38 10.10 1.96
CA LEU A 82 10.55 11.07 0.89
C LEU A 82 11.20 12.35 1.43
N ARG A 83 10.75 12.80 2.61
CA ARG A 83 11.25 13.98 3.31
C ARG A 83 12.65 13.79 3.89
N VAL A 84 12.92 12.65 4.52
CA VAL A 84 14.16 12.41 5.27
C VAL A 84 15.27 11.83 4.39
N ALA A 85 14.93 10.89 3.52
CA ALA A 85 15.90 10.08 2.79
C ALA A 85 15.87 10.34 1.27
N GLY A 86 14.93 11.13 0.76
CA GLY A 86 14.71 11.32 -0.68
C GLY A 86 15.96 11.75 -1.48
N SER A 87 16.86 12.52 -0.88
CA SER A 87 18.12 12.97 -1.51
C SER A 87 19.32 12.07 -1.22
N SER A 88 19.18 11.10 -0.32
CA SER A 88 20.29 10.27 0.20
C SER A 88 20.24 8.83 -0.30
N VAL A 89 19.08 8.37 -0.78
CA VAL A 89 18.89 7.01 -1.30
C VAL A 89 19.47 6.92 -2.71
N GLN A 90 20.50 6.10 -2.88
CA GLN A 90 21.10 5.84 -4.19
C GLN A 90 20.14 5.05 -5.10
N PRO A 91 20.17 5.28 -6.43
CA PRO A 91 19.31 4.58 -7.37
C PRO A 91 19.44 3.06 -7.28
N LYS A 92 18.30 2.35 -7.37
CA LYS A 92 18.20 0.88 -7.37
C LYS A 92 18.81 0.20 -6.13
N THR A 93 18.97 0.94 -5.03
CA THR A 93 19.39 0.37 -3.75
C THR A 93 18.20 -0.07 -2.91
N ARG A 94 18.38 -1.17 -2.16
CA ARG A 94 17.32 -1.86 -1.45
C ARG A 94 17.29 -1.45 0.02
N HIS A 95 16.23 -0.77 0.44
CA HIS A 95 16.07 -0.30 1.83
C HIS A 95 14.78 -0.82 2.45
N LYS A 96 14.79 -0.97 3.79
CA LYS A 96 13.61 -1.34 4.55
C LYS A 96 13.51 -0.56 5.86
N LEU A 97 12.29 -0.24 6.27
CA LEU A 97 11.97 0.40 7.54
C LEU A 97 10.80 -0.34 8.18
N SER A 98 11.00 -0.83 9.41
CA SER A 98 9.93 -1.43 10.19
C SER A 98 9.16 -0.35 10.95
N PHE A 99 7.84 -0.48 11.00
CA PHE A 99 6.94 0.37 11.77
C PHE A 99 5.73 -0.44 12.27
N ASP A 100 4.86 0.15 13.08
CA ASP A 100 3.81 -0.58 13.83
C ASP A 100 2.85 -1.37 12.94
N LEU A 101 2.64 -0.91 11.71
CA LEU A 101 1.72 -1.55 10.77
C LEU A 101 2.44 -2.47 9.78
N GLY A 102 3.77 -2.59 9.78
CA GLY A 102 4.46 -3.51 8.88
C GLY A 102 5.88 -3.10 8.54
N ILE A 103 6.32 -3.46 7.33
CA ILE A 103 7.63 -3.11 6.79
C ILE A 103 7.42 -2.33 5.50
N LEU A 104 7.99 -1.12 5.45
CA LEU A 104 8.12 -0.34 4.24
C LEU A 104 9.42 -0.72 3.53
N PHE A 105 9.30 -1.33 2.36
CA PHE A 105 10.41 -1.57 1.44
C PHE A 105 10.47 -0.43 0.44
N PHE A 106 11.66 0.12 0.16
CA PHE A 106 11.77 1.25 -0.74
C PHE A 106 13.09 1.28 -1.52
N THR A 107 13.05 1.98 -2.65
CA THR A 107 14.15 2.22 -3.58
C THR A 107 13.96 3.58 -4.26
N SER A 108 14.99 4.07 -4.96
CA SER A 108 14.89 5.23 -5.85
C SER A 108 15.28 4.88 -7.29
N ASP A 109 14.86 5.73 -8.24
CA ASP A 109 15.38 5.73 -9.61
C ASP A 109 16.56 6.71 -9.77
N ALA A 110 17.11 6.79 -10.99
CA ALA A 110 18.21 7.71 -11.31
C ALA A 110 17.81 9.19 -11.29
N HIS A 111 16.51 9.50 -11.31
CA HIS A 111 15.97 10.86 -11.35
C HIS A 111 15.57 11.38 -9.95
N GLY A 112 15.80 10.58 -8.90
CA GLY A 112 15.44 10.95 -7.53
C GLY A 112 13.96 10.77 -7.21
N ASN A 113 13.23 9.97 -7.99
CA ASN A 113 11.91 9.49 -7.60
C ASN A 113 12.08 8.29 -6.67
N MET A 114 11.26 8.25 -5.62
CA MET A 114 11.26 7.20 -4.62
C MET A 114 10.02 6.35 -4.78
N PHE A 115 10.18 5.05 -4.58
CA PHE A 115 9.15 4.02 -4.74
C PHE A 115 9.13 3.19 -3.47
N GLY A 116 7.95 3.08 -2.85
CA GLY A 116 7.75 2.40 -1.59
C GLY A 116 6.61 1.40 -1.67
N VAL A 117 6.79 0.23 -1.05
CA VAL A 117 5.72 -0.75 -0.84
C VAL A 117 5.69 -1.15 0.63
N VAL A 118 4.52 -1.01 1.25
CA VAL A 118 4.24 -1.49 2.61
C VAL A 118 3.74 -2.93 2.52
N ALA A 119 4.33 -3.81 3.31
CA ALA A 119 3.90 -5.19 3.43
C ALA A 119 3.90 -5.66 4.89
N SER A 120 3.26 -6.81 5.15
CA SER A 120 3.32 -7.48 6.45
C SER A 120 4.75 -7.91 6.81
N GLY A 121 5.04 -8.03 8.10
CA GLY A 121 6.39 -8.35 8.58
C GLY A 121 6.93 -9.73 8.16
N ASP A 122 6.03 -10.65 7.80
CA ASP A 122 6.34 -11.99 7.31
C ASP A 122 6.43 -12.07 5.77
N PHE A 123 6.19 -10.95 5.06
CA PHE A 123 6.25 -10.91 3.61
C PHE A 123 7.69 -11.08 3.12
N PRO A 124 7.97 -11.97 2.15
CA PRO A 124 9.33 -12.24 1.69
C PRO A 124 9.98 -11.01 1.06
N LEU A 125 11.13 -10.64 1.61
CA LEU A 125 11.93 -9.50 1.16
C LEU A 125 12.24 -9.55 -0.36
N SER A 126 12.53 -10.74 -0.88
CA SER A 126 12.81 -10.92 -2.31
C SER A 126 11.64 -10.55 -3.21
N GLU A 127 10.40 -10.90 -2.82
CA GLU A 127 9.21 -10.58 -3.62
C GLU A 127 8.84 -9.11 -3.53
N ALA A 128 9.04 -8.47 -2.36
CA ALA A 128 8.81 -7.03 -2.19
C ALA A 128 9.74 -6.20 -3.11
N PHE A 129 11.02 -6.55 -3.18
CA PHE A 129 11.94 -5.86 -4.08
C PHE A 129 11.71 -6.22 -5.55
N LYS A 130 11.29 -7.44 -5.86
CA LYS A 130 10.90 -7.82 -7.23
C LYS A 130 9.68 -7.04 -7.71
N PHE A 131 8.73 -6.74 -6.82
CA PHE A 131 7.63 -5.81 -7.10
C PHE A 131 8.16 -4.41 -7.44
N LEU A 132 9.04 -3.86 -6.58
CA LEU A 132 9.61 -2.53 -6.79
C LEU A 132 10.44 -2.44 -8.08
N GLU A 133 11.20 -3.48 -8.42
CA GLU A 133 11.97 -3.56 -9.67
C GLU A 133 11.05 -3.51 -10.89
N LYS A 134 9.96 -4.28 -10.89
CA LYS A 134 8.96 -4.21 -11.97
C LYS A 134 8.28 -2.84 -12.07
N MET A 135 8.01 -2.20 -10.93
CA MET A 135 7.47 -0.83 -10.95
C MET A 135 8.49 0.17 -11.50
N LEU A 136 9.76 0.05 -11.13
CA LEU A 136 10.82 0.87 -11.73
C LEU A 136 10.87 0.70 -13.24
N GLU A 137 10.78 -0.53 -13.77
CA GLU A 137 10.73 -0.78 -15.22
C GLU A 137 9.54 -0.09 -15.91
N VAL A 138 8.35 -0.13 -15.30
CA VAL A 138 7.16 0.58 -15.81
C VAL A 138 7.42 2.09 -15.89
N TYR A 139 8.04 2.64 -14.85
CA TYR A 139 8.31 4.06 -14.73
C TYR A 139 9.53 4.54 -15.52
N GLU A 140 10.51 3.69 -15.82
CA GLU A 140 11.63 3.98 -16.72
C GLU A 140 11.14 4.28 -18.15
N GLY A 141 9.98 3.75 -18.54
CA GLY A 141 9.32 4.06 -19.80
C GLY A 141 8.59 5.41 -19.83
N ILE A 142 8.52 6.13 -18.69
CA ILE A 142 7.77 7.37 -18.53
C ILE A 142 8.74 8.50 -18.18
N ASP A 143 8.70 9.59 -18.93
CA ASP A 143 9.45 10.81 -18.54
C ASP A 143 8.69 11.55 -17.42
N ILE A 144 8.81 11.02 -16.21
CA ILE A 144 8.15 11.55 -15.00
C ILE A 144 8.55 13.01 -14.77
N ALA A 145 9.82 13.35 -14.98
CA ALA A 145 10.33 14.68 -14.71
C ALA A 145 9.66 15.71 -15.62
N VAL A 146 9.67 15.47 -16.93
CA VAL A 146 9.03 16.37 -17.91
C VAL A 146 7.51 16.43 -17.69
N ALA A 147 6.86 15.29 -17.46
CA ALA A 147 5.42 15.25 -17.26
C ALA A 147 4.98 16.02 -16.01
N LEU A 148 5.68 15.86 -14.88
CA LEU A 148 5.35 16.55 -13.63
C LEU A 148 5.79 18.02 -13.60
N ASP A 149 6.83 18.39 -14.35
CA ASP A 149 7.26 19.80 -14.49
C ASP A 149 6.33 20.59 -15.41
N GLY A 150 5.70 19.93 -16.39
CA GLY A 150 4.65 20.51 -17.23
C GLY A 150 3.25 20.49 -16.60
N ALA A 151 3.04 19.76 -15.51
CA ALA A 151 1.75 19.67 -14.84
C ALA A 151 1.41 20.99 -14.13
N ASP A 152 0.19 21.50 -14.34
CA ASP A 152 -0.32 22.66 -13.63
C ASP A 152 -0.31 22.40 -12.11
N SER A 153 0.15 23.38 -11.36
CA SER A 153 0.06 23.45 -9.89
C SER A 153 -1.30 23.03 -9.32
N THR A 154 -2.40 23.30 -10.03
CA THR A 154 -3.77 22.95 -9.63
C THR A 154 -4.04 21.43 -9.66
N LEU A 155 -3.41 20.66 -10.55
CA LEU A 155 -3.57 19.20 -10.64
C LEU A 155 -3.13 18.50 -9.35
N TRP A 156 -2.18 19.06 -8.61
CA TRP A 156 -1.73 18.51 -7.34
C TRP A 156 -2.76 18.61 -6.22
N SER A 157 -3.78 19.48 -6.39
CA SER A 157 -4.93 19.51 -5.49
C SER A 157 -5.92 18.38 -5.79
N GLU A 158 -5.89 17.83 -7.00
CA GLU A 158 -6.75 16.73 -7.40
C GLU A 158 -6.27 15.41 -6.80
N GLN A 159 -7.17 14.73 -6.08
CA GLN A 159 -6.85 13.45 -5.47
C GLN A 159 -6.51 12.39 -6.53
N GLN A 160 -7.25 12.35 -7.64
CA GLN A 160 -7.03 11.37 -8.71
C GLN A 160 -5.61 11.46 -9.29
N PHE A 161 -5.11 12.67 -9.48
CA PHE A 161 -3.74 12.89 -9.96
C PHE A 161 -2.70 12.40 -8.95
N ARG A 162 -2.88 12.70 -7.65
CA ARG A 162 -1.96 12.21 -6.60
C ARG A 162 -2.01 10.69 -6.42
N ASP A 163 -3.18 10.10 -6.62
CA ASP A 163 -3.40 8.68 -6.43
C ASP A 163 -2.89 7.85 -7.63
N ASP A 164 -2.93 8.39 -8.85
CA ASP A 164 -2.41 7.73 -10.05
C ASP A 164 -2.18 8.69 -11.24
N ALA A 165 -1.14 9.54 -11.19
CA ALA A 165 -0.87 10.56 -12.21
C ALA A 165 -0.63 9.99 -13.63
N PHE A 166 -0.20 8.72 -13.70
CA PHE A 166 0.25 8.07 -14.93
C PHE A 166 -0.60 6.87 -15.34
N GLY A 167 -1.71 6.60 -14.64
CA GLY A 167 -2.61 5.50 -14.96
C GLY A 167 -1.99 4.11 -14.74
N VAL A 168 -1.02 3.97 -13.84
CA VAL A 168 -0.28 2.72 -13.59
C VAL A 168 -0.98 1.80 -12.57
N ARG A 169 -2.10 2.22 -11.98
CA ARG A 169 -2.79 1.44 -10.93
C ARG A 169 -3.09 0.00 -11.35
N ASN A 170 -3.63 -0.20 -12.55
CA ASN A 170 -3.95 -1.55 -13.03
C ASN A 170 -2.69 -2.41 -13.23
N LEU A 171 -1.61 -1.80 -13.74
CA LEU A 171 -0.32 -2.48 -13.89
C LEU A 171 0.27 -2.88 -12.53
N ALA A 172 0.23 -1.99 -11.55
CA ALA A 172 0.68 -2.27 -10.19
C ALA A 172 -0.13 -3.40 -9.55
N ILE A 173 -1.45 -3.41 -9.73
CA ILE A 173 -2.34 -4.46 -9.24
C ILE A 173 -2.01 -5.80 -9.93
N ASP A 174 -1.75 -5.81 -11.23
CA ASP A 174 -1.43 -7.05 -11.94
C ASP A 174 -0.07 -7.61 -11.54
N ILE A 175 0.95 -6.76 -11.37
CA ILE A 175 2.25 -7.17 -10.81
C ILE A 175 2.05 -7.73 -9.39
N TRP A 176 1.30 -7.04 -8.54
CA TRP A 176 0.98 -7.48 -7.19
C TRP A 176 0.36 -8.88 -7.19
N LYS A 177 -0.66 -9.13 -8.01
CA LYS A 177 -1.31 -10.47 -8.12
C LYS A 177 -0.32 -11.58 -8.47
N THR A 178 0.70 -11.30 -9.29
CA THR A 178 1.71 -12.31 -9.67
C THR A 178 2.70 -12.65 -8.55
N LEU A 179 2.83 -11.78 -7.55
CA LEU A 179 3.80 -11.89 -6.45
C LEU A 179 3.13 -12.20 -5.10
N SER A 180 1.82 -11.99 -4.99
CA SER A 180 1.02 -12.32 -3.80
C SER A 180 0.85 -13.83 -3.66
N ARG A 181 1.13 -14.35 -2.46
CA ARG A 181 0.92 -15.77 -2.14
C ARG A 181 -0.58 -16.08 -2.02
N PRO A 182 -0.98 -17.36 -2.13
CA PRO A 182 -2.31 -17.78 -1.71
C PRO A 182 -2.59 -17.32 -0.28
N GLY A 183 -3.64 -16.53 -0.07
CA GLY A 183 -3.95 -15.90 1.22
C GLY A 183 -3.48 -14.45 1.38
N ASP A 184 -2.60 -13.95 0.51
CA ASP A 184 -2.20 -12.52 0.43
C ASP A 184 -3.09 -11.73 -0.55
N GLY A 185 -4.24 -12.30 -0.94
CA GLY A 185 -5.23 -11.65 -1.81
C GLY A 185 -5.13 -11.96 -3.31
N SER A 186 -4.32 -12.94 -3.73
CA SER A 186 -4.51 -13.55 -5.05
C SER A 186 -5.74 -14.46 -5.01
N PHE A 187 -6.82 -14.04 -5.68
CA PHE A 187 -7.84 -15.00 -6.09
C PHE A 187 -7.12 -16.03 -6.96
N ALA A 188 -7.15 -17.30 -6.56
CA ALA A 188 -6.66 -18.37 -7.41
C ALA A 188 -7.34 -18.22 -8.78
N PRO A 189 -6.58 -18.15 -9.90
CA PRO A 189 -7.19 -18.22 -11.21
C PRO A 189 -7.74 -19.64 -11.38
N GLY A 190 -9.02 -19.83 -11.03
CA GLY A 190 -9.64 -21.15 -11.04
C GLY A 190 -11.01 -21.29 -10.37
N SER A 191 -11.52 -20.31 -9.61
CA SER A 191 -12.88 -20.39 -9.07
C SER A 191 -13.89 -19.65 -9.96
N TYR A 192 -14.03 -20.12 -11.20
CA TYR A 192 -15.30 -20.02 -11.91
C TYR A 192 -15.77 -21.45 -12.13
N ASP A 193 -16.62 -21.95 -11.23
CA ASP A 193 -17.50 -23.07 -11.53
C ASP A 193 -18.90 -22.69 -11.03
N VAL A 194 -19.75 -22.42 -12.03
CA VAL A 194 -21.22 -22.54 -12.15
C VAL A 194 -22.08 -22.28 -10.92
#